data_AF-A0A0J7ZD75-F1
#
_entry.id   AF-A0A0J7ZD75-F1
#
_cell.length_a   1.000
_cell.length_b   1.000
_cell.length_c   1.000
_cell.angle_alpha   90.00
_cell.angle_beta   90.00
_cell.angle_gamma   90.00
#
_symmetry.space_group_name_H-M   'P 1'
#
loop_
_entity.id
_entity.type
_entity.pdbx_description
1 polymer ?
#
loop_
_entity_poly.entity_id
_entity_poly.type
_entity_poly.pdbx_seq_one_letter_code
_entity_poly.pdbx_strand_id
1 'polypeptide(L)'
;MTDHALRLLRENARLAELAAFPFDFDIGRASHGHVEEVRLASGAPLDIVAGDAGGGTYFVCADGSMLYADSEGSAGIIGSSVDEALEIMIGLAEAEEDEEDDGDGEEEPRQRCGLEGARAELRAALGFPERSPVELEALLQAALLRTEPDFVLLNGTEHNAYQLLDSYPRPPLWEPVLASGHADLALLRAGDREVWDAVAENPVRRRLTLRAAQFDRADDDLEALRHLLRHEAASSMTDELRLAAVLVGLRGDTGDLPLLNEVRETDFDTACGLGGMPEPGASADELREWAQDLDDSMFGADPADEPLSTWTDLARDQGMTELARVALIRDLDEIVMDQSRLVRADASRALTTAPLRALARDFEELGDRTQALRAQRLNAALQETAWDRVSALLDQARLEREDSQLVRAVRSLATVRTILTAPGDDSLRHWQGVNFGRFIAEEHYRLSHALADANLPEEARSLLRSADSILGELSENAANGVRELAEGTAARVREIS
;
A
#
# COMPACT_ATOMS: atom_id res chain seq x y z
N MET A 1 -13.09 -26.01 10.61
CA MET A 1 -12.89 -27.45 10.27
C MET A 1 -12.16 -27.53 8.93
N THR A 2 -11.01 -26.87 8.79
CA THR A 2 -10.42 -26.49 7.49
C THR A 2 -9.41 -27.50 6.92
N ASP A 3 -9.10 -28.58 7.64
CA ASP A 3 -8.09 -29.58 7.27
C ASP A 3 -8.67 -31.00 7.09
N HIS A 4 -9.93 -31.16 6.72
CA HIS A 4 -10.47 -32.51 6.56
C HIS A 4 -9.86 -33.22 5.35
N ALA A 5 -9.87 -32.57 4.18
CA ALA A 5 -9.33 -33.14 2.97
C ALA A 5 -7.81 -33.38 3.09
N LEU A 6 -7.03 -32.41 3.57
CA LEU A 6 -5.57 -32.59 3.76
C LEU A 6 -5.23 -33.78 4.66
N ARG A 7 -6.00 -33.99 5.74
CA ARG A 7 -5.79 -35.13 6.64
C ARG A 7 -6.05 -36.45 5.92
N LEU A 8 -7.15 -36.54 5.17
CA LEU A 8 -7.49 -37.75 4.41
C LEU A 8 -6.45 -38.05 3.32
N LEU A 9 -5.97 -37.03 2.61
CA LEU A 9 -4.91 -37.19 1.60
C LEU A 9 -3.60 -37.67 2.24
N ARG A 10 -3.22 -37.14 3.42
CA ARG A 10 -2.02 -37.58 4.16
C ARG A 10 -2.13 -39.00 4.70
N GLU A 11 -3.33 -39.44 5.07
CA GLU A 11 -3.58 -40.79 5.61
C GLU A 11 -3.76 -41.86 4.53
N ASN A 12 -4.10 -41.48 3.29
CA ASN A 12 -4.43 -42.41 2.21
C ASN A 12 -3.65 -42.10 0.93
N ALA A 13 -2.59 -42.88 0.70
CA ALA A 13 -1.72 -42.74 -0.46
C ALA A 13 -2.46 -42.80 -1.82
N ARG A 14 -3.51 -43.62 -1.94
CA ARG A 14 -4.29 -43.71 -3.18
C ARG A 14 -5.07 -42.41 -3.46
N LEU A 15 -5.60 -41.76 -2.42
CA LEU A 15 -6.28 -40.48 -2.60
C LEU A 15 -5.28 -39.36 -2.91
N ALA A 16 -4.10 -39.40 -2.31
CA ALA A 16 -3.01 -38.47 -2.66
C ALA A 16 -2.55 -38.65 -4.11
N GLU A 17 -2.39 -39.89 -4.57
CA GLU A 17 -2.06 -40.19 -5.98
C GLU A 17 -3.14 -39.68 -6.94
N LEU A 18 -4.42 -39.89 -6.62
CA LEU A 18 -5.55 -39.37 -7.41
C LEU A 18 -5.63 -37.85 -7.42
N ALA A 19 -5.33 -37.19 -6.28
CA ALA A 19 -5.28 -35.74 -6.19
C ALA A 19 -4.11 -35.17 -7.01
N ALA A 20 -2.95 -35.82 -6.97
CA ALA A 20 -1.76 -35.41 -7.73
C ALA A 20 -1.96 -35.58 -9.24
N PHE A 21 -2.60 -36.66 -9.68
CA PHE A 21 -2.96 -36.89 -11.07
C PHE A 21 -4.33 -37.56 -11.14
N PRO A 22 -5.33 -36.96 -11.82
CA PRO A 22 -5.20 -35.91 -12.85
C PRO A 22 -5.49 -34.47 -12.38
N PHE A 23 -5.54 -34.18 -11.07
CA PHE A 23 -6.00 -32.87 -10.56
C PHE A 23 -4.88 -31.91 -10.13
N ASP A 24 -3.61 -32.24 -10.39
CA ASP A 24 -2.44 -31.40 -10.14
C ASP A 24 -2.24 -30.94 -8.67
N PHE A 25 -2.84 -31.64 -7.71
CA PHE A 25 -2.67 -31.36 -6.28
C PHE A 25 -1.78 -32.40 -5.61
N ASP A 26 -0.46 -32.22 -5.67
CA ASP A 26 0.52 -33.14 -5.10
C ASP A 26 1.04 -32.65 -3.73
N ILE A 27 0.56 -33.29 -2.66
CA ILE A 27 1.01 -33.02 -1.28
C ILE A 27 2.48 -33.39 -1.04
N GLY A 28 3.04 -34.30 -1.84
CA GLY A 28 4.44 -34.68 -1.79
C GLY A 28 5.36 -33.56 -2.30
N ARG A 29 4.83 -32.66 -3.13
CA ARG A 29 5.58 -31.50 -3.62
C ARG A 29 5.75 -30.40 -2.58
N ALA A 30 4.94 -30.38 -1.52
CA ALA A 30 5.02 -29.37 -0.47
C ALA A 30 6.42 -29.22 0.16
N SER A 31 7.21 -30.31 0.24
CA SER A 31 8.56 -30.28 0.78
C SER A 31 9.60 -29.58 -0.11
N HIS A 32 9.30 -29.38 -1.39
CA HIS A 32 10.20 -28.67 -2.32
C HIS A 32 10.14 -27.15 -2.10
N GLY A 33 9.08 -26.66 -1.44
CA GLY A 33 8.81 -25.25 -1.30
C GLY A 33 8.35 -24.60 -2.61
N HIS A 34 8.09 -23.31 -2.54
CA HIS A 34 7.89 -22.49 -3.73
C HIS A 34 9.24 -22.16 -4.38
N VAL A 35 9.25 -21.84 -5.68
CA VAL A 35 10.48 -21.57 -6.45
C VAL A 35 11.30 -20.41 -5.87
N GLU A 36 10.62 -19.49 -5.19
CA GLU A 36 11.22 -18.36 -4.48
C GLU A 36 10.55 -18.13 -3.11
N GLU A 37 11.22 -17.35 -2.26
CA GLU A 37 10.61 -16.92 -1.00
C GLU A 37 9.41 -16.00 -1.30
N VAL A 38 8.27 -16.25 -0.65
CA VAL A 38 7.06 -15.45 -0.80
C VAL A 38 6.42 -15.16 0.56
N ARG A 39 5.66 -14.07 0.63
CA ARG A 39 4.93 -13.67 1.84
C ARG A 39 3.66 -12.89 1.48
N LEU A 40 2.68 -12.87 2.37
CA LEU A 40 1.55 -11.95 2.22
C LEU A 40 1.96 -10.51 2.54
N ALA A 41 1.38 -9.54 1.81
CA ALA A 41 1.55 -8.11 2.07
C ALA A 41 1.12 -7.72 3.50
N SER A 42 0.06 -8.35 3.99
CA SER A 42 -0.43 -8.21 5.37
C SER A 42 0.53 -8.78 6.43
N GLY A 43 1.54 -9.56 6.02
CA GLY A 43 2.46 -10.26 6.92
C GLY A 43 1.86 -11.50 7.58
N ALA A 44 0.62 -11.87 7.24
CA ALA A 44 0.00 -13.10 7.72
C ALA A 44 0.78 -14.35 7.24
N PRO A 45 0.86 -15.40 8.05
CA PRO A 45 1.60 -16.61 7.71
C PRO A 45 0.96 -17.37 6.54
N LEU A 46 1.82 -18.07 5.79
CA LEU A 46 1.47 -18.97 4.70
C LEU A 46 2.10 -20.34 4.94
N ASP A 47 1.29 -21.38 4.87
CA ASP A 47 1.75 -22.76 4.99
C ASP A 47 1.65 -23.46 3.64
N ILE A 48 2.77 -23.98 3.13
CA ILE A 48 2.79 -24.75 1.88
C ILE A 48 2.17 -26.12 2.13
N VAL A 49 1.16 -26.49 1.33
CA VAL A 49 0.44 -27.76 1.51
C VAL A 49 0.51 -28.70 0.32
N ALA A 50 0.74 -28.19 -0.89
CA ALA A 50 0.91 -28.98 -2.11
C ALA A 50 1.62 -28.15 -3.20
N GLY A 51 1.97 -28.80 -4.30
CA GLY A 51 2.33 -28.14 -5.55
C GLY A 51 1.82 -28.93 -6.75
N ASP A 52 1.93 -28.35 -7.94
CA ASP A 52 1.53 -28.99 -9.20
C ASP A 52 2.72 -29.44 -10.06
N ALA A 53 2.42 -30.02 -11.23
CA ALA A 53 3.42 -30.44 -12.20
C ALA A 53 4.07 -29.26 -12.97
N GLY A 54 3.36 -28.14 -13.14
CA GLY A 54 3.83 -26.92 -13.79
C GLY A 54 4.76 -26.05 -12.94
N GLY A 55 4.89 -26.35 -11.64
CA GLY A 55 5.71 -25.60 -10.69
C GLY A 55 4.93 -24.59 -9.83
N GLY A 56 3.60 -24.57 -9.92
CA GLY A 56 2.76 -23.81 -9.01
C GLY A 56 2.69 -24.43 -7.62
N THR A 57 2.24 -23.64 -6.66
CA THR A 57 2.26 -23.96 -5.23
C THR A 57 0.95 -23.56 -4.56
N TYR A 58 0.45 -24.45 -3.69
CA TYR A 58 -0.75 -24.22 -2.90
C TYR A 58 -0.38 -23.90 -1.46
N PHE A 59 -0.91 -22.80 -0.96
CA PHE A 59 -0.71 -22.30 0.39
C PHE A 59 -2.03 -22.28 1.15
N VAL A 60 -1.98 -22.55 2.44
CA VAL A 60 -3.07 -22.28 3.37
C VAL A 60 -2.75 -21.00 4.11
N CYS A 61 -3.68 -20.05 4.05
CA CYS A 61 -3.61 -18.78 4.77
C CYS A 61 -4.07 -18.96 6.23
N ALA A 62 -3.76 -17.98 7.08
CA ALA A 62 -4.09 -18.02 8.50
C ALA A 62 -5.60 -18.17 8.81
N ASP A 63 -6.48 -17.70 7.92
CA ASP A 63 -7.93 -17.83 8.03
C ASP A 63 -8.47 -19.19 7.53
N GLY A 64 -7.59 -20.01 6.94
CA GLY A 64 -7.90 -21.30 6.34
C GLY A 64 -8.21 -21.25 4.85
N SER A 65 -8.28 -20.07 4.22
CA SER A 65 -8.43 -19.93 2.78
C SER A 65 -7.24 -20.54 2.05
N MET A 66 -7.47 -21.06 0.83
CA MET A 66 -6.41 -21.63 0.00
C MET A 66 -6.00 -20.64 -1.08
N LEU A 67 -4.72 -20.29 -1.09
CA LEU A 67 -4.07 -19.47 -2.10
C LEU A 67 -3.29 -20.38 -3.05
N TYR A 68 -3.42 -20.12 -4.35
CA TYR A 68 -2.58 -20.73 -5.38
C TYR A 68 -1.68 -19.66 -5.98
N ALA A 69 -0.41 -20.01 -6.22
CA ALA A 69 0.53 -19.20 -6.98
C ALA A 69 1.18 -20.05 -8.07
N ASP A 70 1.12 -19.58 -9.31
CA ASP A 70 1.80 -20.24 -10.42
C ASP A 70 3.30 -19.87 -10.47
N SER A 71 4.04 -20.52 -11.37
CA SER A 71 5.45 -20.22 -11.61
C SER A 71 5.70 -18.97 -12.46
N GLU A 72 4.65 -18.39 -13.06
CA GLU A 72 4.73 -17.22 -13.95
C GLU A 72 4.56 -15.90 -13.21
N GLY A 73 4.24 -15.96 -11.92
CA GLY A 73 4.10 -14.79 -11.06
C GLY A 73 2.66 -14.33 -10.87
N SER A 74 1.66 -15.21 -11.06
CA SER A 74 0.26 -14.94 -10.74
C SER A 74 -0.18 -15.69 -9.49
N ALA A 75 -1.05 -15.07 -8.69
CA ALA A 75 -1.59 -15.67 -7.48
C ALA A 75 -3.05 -15.27 -7.23
N GLY A 76 -3.78 -16.15 -6.54
CA GLY A 76 -5.18 -15.91 -6.21
C GLY A 76 -5.72 -16.88 -5.16
N ILE A 77 -6.74 -16.44 -4.42
CA ILE A 77 -7.52 -17.32 -3.56
C ILE A 77 -8.42 -18.17 -4.44
N ILE A 78 -8.29 -19.49 -4.31
CA ILE A 78 -9.04 -20.48 -5.09
C ILE A 78 -10.12 -21.19 -4.27
N GLY A 79 -10.24 -20.85 -2.99
CA GLY A 79 -11.33 -21.30 -2.11
C GLY A 79 -11.21 -20.77 -0.69
N SER A 80 -12.34 -20.68 0.00
CA SER A 80 -12.44 -20.24 1.41
C SER A 80 -11.92 -21.27 2.40
N SER A 81 -11.64 -22.48 1.93
CA SER A 81 -11.02 -23.57 2.68
C SER A 81 -10.32 -24.52 1.71
N VAL A 82 -9.44 -25.38 2.24
CA VAL A 82 -8.83 -26.47 1.46
C VAL A 82 -9.90 -27.37 0.83
N ASP A 83 -10.94 -27.72 1.58
CA ASP A 83 -12.02 -28.59 1.11
C ASP A 83 -12.76 -27.94 -0.07
N GLU A 84 -13.10 -26.65 0.03
CA GLU A 84 -13.77 -25.89 -1.05
C GLU A 84 -12.88 -25.76 -2.29
N ALA A 85 -11.59 -25.45 -2.10
CA ALA A 85 -10.64 -25.32 -3.20
C ALA A 85 -10.45 -26.64 -3.95
N LEU A 86 -10.28 -27.76 -3.22
CA LEU A 86 -10.17 -29.08 -3.83
C LEU A 86 -11.46 -29.48 -4.54
N GLU A 87 -12.62 -29.15 -3.97
CA GLU A 87 -13.90 -29.40 -4.64
C GLU A 87 -14.01 -28.66 -5.97
N ILE A 88 -13.62 -27.38 -5.99
CA ILE A 88 -13.57 -26.55 -7.20
C ILE A 88 -12.61 -27.16 -8.22
N MET A 89 -11.36 -27.42 -7.83
CA MET A 89 -10.33 -27.99 -8.72
C MET A 89 -10.76 -29.33 -9.32
N ILE A 90 -11.27 -30.25 -8.50
CA ILE A 90 -11.68 -31.59 -8.94
C ILE A 90 -12.90 -31.51 -9.86
N GLY A 91 -13.86 -30.63 -9.53
CA GLY A 91 -15.10 -30.49 -10.29
C GLY A 91 -14.96 -29.72 -11.60
N LEU A 92 -14.00 -28.79 -11.69
CA LEU A 92 -13.73 -27.99 -12.88
C LEU A 92 -12.58 -28.51 -13.75
N ALA A 93 -11.81 -29.50 -13.27
CA ALA A 93 -10.74 -30.10 -14.08
C ALA A 93 -11.26 -30.59 -15.43
N GLU A 94 -10.60 -30.18 -16.51
CA GLU A 94 -10.92 -30.64 -17.86
C GLU A 94 -10.05 -31.84 -18.21
N ALA A 95 -10.52 -32.70 -19.13
CA ALA A 95 -9.65 -33.72 -19.68
C ALA A 95 -8.64 -33.01 -20.56
N GLU A 96 -7.34 -33.23 -20.32
CA GLU A 96 -6.34 -32.88 -21.31
C GLU A 96 -6.78 -33.52 -22.64
N GLU A 97 -6.98 -32.71 -23.68
CA GLU A 97 -7.17 -33.24 -25.01
C GLU A 97 -5.88 -34.00 -25.33
N ASP A 98 -5.93 -35.34 -25.33
CA ASP A 98 -4.83 -36.18 -25.78
C ASP A 98 -4.42 -35.65 -27.17
N GLU A 99 -3.30 -34.90 -27.26
CA GLU A 99 -2.65 -34.66 -28.54
C GLU A 99 -2.42 -36.04 -29.13
N GLU A 100 -3.07 -36.34 -30.27
CA GLU A 100 -3.10 -37.66 -30.90
C GLU A 100 -1.70 -38.30 -30.91
N ASP A 101 -1.46 -39.23 -29.98
CA ASP A 101 -0.23 -40.01 -29.90
C ASP A 101 -0.21 -41.02 -31.06
N ASP A 102 0.22 -40.55 -32.23
CA ASP A 102 0.60 -41.37 -33.37
C ASP A 102 1.95 -42.08 -33.08
N GLY A 103 2.00 -43.05 -32.14
CA GLY A 103 3.31 -43.62 -31.78
C GLY A 103 3.39 -44.85 -30.87
N ASP A 104 2.75 -45.95 -31.27
CA ASP A 104 3.04 -47.36 -30.91
C ASP A 104 4.24 -47.59 -29.95
N GLY A 105 3.95 -47.63 -28.64
CA GLY A 105 4.89 -47.99 -27.58
C GLY A 105 4.17 -48.68 -26.44
N GLU A 106 4.52 -49.94 -26.16
CA GLU A 106 3.93 -50.78 -25.11
C GLU A 106 4.10 -50.16 -23.70
N GLU A 107 3.14 -49.34 -23.26
CA GLU A 107 3.01 -48.93 -21.85
C GLU A 107 2.05 -49.87 -21.10
N GLU A 108 2.50 -50.37 -19.94
CA GLU A 108 1.72 -51.21 -19.03
C GLU A 108 0.35 -50.58 -18.72
N PRO A 109 -0.76 -51.34 -18.71
CA PRO A 109 -2.08 -50.79 -18.49
C PRO A 109 -2.26 -50.52 -17.00
N ARG A 110 -1.65 -49.44 -16.48
CA ARG A 110 -2.16 -48.79 -15.28
C ARG A 110 -3.55 -48.34 -15.67
N GLN A 111 -4.53 -49.04 -15.13
CA GLN A 111 -5.95 -48.87 -15.36
C GLN A 111 -6.32 -47.42 -15.00
N ARG A 112 -6.16 -46.50 -15.98
CA ARG A 112 -6.59 -45.11 -15.90
C ARG A 112 -8.10 -45.16 -15.68
N CYS A 113 -8.54 -44.95 -14.44
CA CYS A 113 -9.87 -44.41 -14.24
C CYS A 113 -9.90 -43.14 -15.09
N GLY A 114 -10.74 -43.08 -16.12
CA GLY A 114 -10.93 -41.84 -16.87
C GLY A 114 -11.25 -40.71 -15.89
N LEU A 115 -10.95 -39.47 -16.26
CA LEU A 115 -11.09 -38.29 -15.40
C LEU A 115 -12.37 -38.30 -14.55
N GLU A 116 -13.52 -38.65 -15.15
CA GLU A 116 -14.80 -38.78 -14.47
C GLU A 116 -14.82 -39.84 -13.34
N GLY A 117 -14.18 -40.99 -13.55
CA GLY A 117 -14.04 -42.03 -12.55
C GLY A 117 -13.13 -41.61 -11.40
N ALA A 118 -12.00 -40.96 -11.71
CA ALA A 118 -11.10 -40.40 -10.70
C ALA A 118 -11.80 -39.28 -9.90
N ARG A 119 -12.56 -38.42 -10.59
CA ARG A 119 -13.37 -37.35 -10.00
C ARG A 119 -14.40 -37.92 -9.05
N ALA A 120 -15.19 -38.89 -9.49
CA ALA A 120 -16.22 -39.52 -8.67
C ALA A 120 -15.63 -40.24 -7.44
N GLU A 121 -14.51 -40.96 -7.61
CA GLU A 121 -13.84 -41.66 -6.51
C GLU A 121 -13.32 -40.67 -5.46
N LEU A 122 -12.53 -39.67 -5.88
CA LEU A 122 -11.91 -38.72 -4.97
C LEU A 122 -12.96 -37.87 -4.24
N ARG A 123 -13.95 -37.36 -4.98
CA ARG A 123 -15.08 -36.60 -4.46
C ARG A 123 -15.89 -37.39 -3.42
N ALA A 124 -16.19 -38.66 -3.68
CA ALA A 124 -16.90 -39.51 -2.74
C ALA A 124 -16.06 -39.80 -1.48
N ALA A 125 -14.75 -40.02 -1.65
CA ALA A 125 -13.84 -40.29 -0.54
C ALA A 125 -13.62 -39.08 0.37
N LEU A 126 -13.56 -37.87 -0.21
CA LEU A 126 -13.42 -36.60 0.53
C LEU A 126 -14.76 -36.07 1.08
N GLY A 127 -15.89 -36.67 0.67
CA GLY A 127 -17.21 -36.32 1.18
C GLY A 127 -17.78 -35.01 0.60
N PHE A 128 -17.35 -34.61 -0.60
CA PHE A 128 -17.78 -33.35 -1.20
C PHE A 128 -19.21 -33.41 -1.77
N PRO A 129 -20.02 -32.34 -1.67
CA PRO A 129 -21.41 -32.28 -2.13
C PRO A 129 -21.53 -32.16 -3.65
N GLU A 130 -22.56 -32.73 -4.29
CA GLU A 130 -22.72 -32.67 -5.76
C GLU A 130 -23.16 -31.28 -6.17
N ARG A 131 -22.21 -30.51 -6.71
CA ARG A 131 -22.43 -29.18 -7.26
C ARG A 131 -22.26 -29.20 -8.77
N SER A 132 -23.02 -28.36 -9.45
CA SER A 132 -22.87 -28.17 -10.89
C SER A 132 -21.59 -27.38 -11.22
N PRO A 133 -21.01 -27.51 -12.43
CA PRO A 133 -19.87 -26.70 -12.84
C PRO A 133 -20.11 -25.19 -12.70
N VAL A 134 -21.32 -24.72 -13.02
CA VAL A 134 -21.70 -23.29 -12.88
C VAL A 134 -21.63 -22.82 -11.42
N GLU A 135 -22.05 -23.66 -10.47
CA GLU A 135 -21.93 -23.33 -9.04
C GLU A 135 -20.46 -23.29 -8.60
N LEU A 136 -19.62 -24.19 -9.10
CA LEU A 136 -18.19 -24.22 -8.79
C LEU A 136 -17.44 -23.04 -9.42
N GLU A 137 -17.77 -22.64 -10.64
CA GLU A 137 -17.27 -21.43 -11.29
C GLU A 137 -17.64 -20.18 -10.50
N ALA A 138 -18.88 -20.08 -10.02
CA ALA A 138 -19.32 -18.97 -9.18
C ALA A 138 -18.58 -18.92 -7.83
N LEU A 139 -18.29 -20.08 -7.23
CA LEU A 139 -17.48 -20.17 -6.02
C LEU A 139 -16.02 -19.76 -6.28
N LEU A 140 -15.42 -20.21 -7.39
CA LEU A 140 -14.08 -19.82 -7.80
C LEU A 140 -13.99 -18.32 -8.07
N GLN A 141 -14.94 -17.75 -8.80
CA GLN A 141 -15.00 -16.31 -9.05
C GLN A 141 -15.11 -15.52 -7.73
N ALA A 142 -15.97 -15.96 -6.80
CA ALA A 142 -16.10 -15.32 -5.49
C ALA A 142 -14.81 -15.43 -4.66
N ALA A 143 -14.10 -16.55 -4.74
CA ALA A 143 -12.81 -16.76 -4.11
C ALA A 143 -11.73 -15.82 -4.70
N LEU A 144 -11.63 -15.76 -6.02
CA LEU A 144 -10.64 -14.94 -6.74
C LEU A 144 -10.83 -13.44 -6.45
N LEU A 145 -12.07 -12.96 -6.40
CA LEU A 145 -12.39 -11.57 -6.05
C LEU A 145 -12.02 -11.21 -4.61
N ARG A 146 -11.87 -12.20 -3.71
CA ARG A 146 -11.41 -11.97 -2.32
C ARG A 146 -9.88 -11.85 -2.20
N THR A 147 -9.12 -12.18 -3.25
CA THR A 147 -7.65 -12.15 -3.21
C THR A 147 -7.15 -10.79 -2.75
N GLU A 148 -7.74 -9.71 -3.27
CA GLU A 148 -7.47 -8.35 -2.82
C GLU A 148 -8.60 -7.86 -1.92
N PRO A 149 -8.27 -7.16 -0.82
CA PRO A 149 -6.93 -6.68 -0.45
C PRO A 149 -6.10 -7.62 0.43
N ASP A 150 -6.69 -8.64 1.05
CA ASP A 150 -6.09 -9.30 2.22
C ASP A 150 -5.02 -10.36 1.90
N PHE A 151 -5.00 -10.88 0.68
CA PHE A 151 -4.19 -12.04 0.28
C PHE A 151 -3.21 -11.74 -0.86
N VAL A 152 -2.76 -10.49 -0.98
CA VAL A 152 -1.74 -10.11 -1.97
C VAL A 152 -0.42 -10.79 -1.64
N LEU A 153 0.00 -11.69 -2.53
CA LEU A 153 1.27 -12.39 -2.46
C LEU A 153 2.39 -11.49 -2.99
N LEU A 154 3.48 -11.38 -2.22
CA LEU A 154 4.67 -10.63 -2.57
C LEU A 154 5.87 -11.56 -2.74
N ASN A 155 6.70 -11.23 -3.72
CA ASN A 155 8.04 -11.78 -3.84
C ASN A 155 8.90 -11.41 -2.60
N GLY A 156 9.57 -12.38 -2.01
CA GLY A 156 10.36 -12.22 -0.78
C GLY A 156 11.64 -11.38 -0.97
N THR A 157 12.14 -11.28 -2.20
CA THR A 157 13.37 -10.54 -2.53
C THR A 157 13.06 -9.17 -3.16
N GLU A 158 12.25 -9.16 -4.22
CA GLU A 158 11.93 -7.94 -4.99
C GLU A 158 10.78 -7.15 -4.36
N HIS A 159 9.93 -7.83 -3.60
CA HIS A 159 8.73 -7.28 -2.96
C HIS A 159 7.69 -6.72 -3.94
N ASN A 160 7.75 -7.12 -5.21
CA ASN A 160 6.69 -6.90 -6.18
C ASN A 160 5.49 -7.81 -5.83
N ALA A 161 4.28 -7.34 -6.09
CA ALA A 161 3.11 -8.19 -5.95
C ALA A 161 2.97 -9.13 -7.15
N TYR A 162 2.52 -10.34 -6.87
CA TYR A 162 2.09 -11.28 -7.92
C TYR A 162 0.89 -10.67 -8.67
N GLN A 163 0.80 -10.97 -9.97
CA GLN A 163 -0.36 -10.64 -10.77
C GLN A 163 -1.57 -11.42 -10.26
N LEU A 164 -2.77 -10.89 -10.51
CA LEU A 164 -3.98 -11.60 -10.14
C LEU A 164 -4.16 -12.78 -11.09
N LEU A 165 -4.54 -13.94 -10.54
CA LEU A 165 -4.81 -15.14 -11.33
C LEU A 165 -6.01 -14.97 -12.30
N ASP A 166 -6.80 -13.91 -12.11
CA ASP A 166 -8.00 -13.62 -12.88
C ASP A 166 -7.97 -12.20 -13.50
N SER A 167 -8.92 -11.96 -14.39
CA SER A 167 -9.13 -10.66 -15.05
C SER A 167 -10.44 -9.98 -14.66
N TYR A 168 -11.06 -10.39 -13.53
CA TYR A 168 -12.33 -9.82 -13.11
C TYR A 168 -12.16 -8.36 -12.67
N PRO A 169 -13.09 -7.47 -13.05
CA PRO A 169 -13.04 -6.09 -12.59
C PRO A 169 -13.28 -6.04 -11.07
N ARG A 170 -12.39 -5.34 -10.37
CA ARG A 170 -12.56 -4.97 -8.96
C ARG A 170 -13.14 -3.56 -8.88
N PRO A 171 -13.94 -3.23 -7.85
CA PRO A 171 -14.40 -1.87 -7.66
C PRO A 171 -13.19 -0.92 -7.49
N PRO A 172 -13.24 0.29 -8.05
CA PRO A 172 -12.18 1.28 -7.84
C PRO A 172 -12.09 1.64 -6.36
N LEU A 173 -10.89 2.01 -5.91
CA LEU A 173 -10.59 2.27 -4.48
C LEU A 173 -11.57 3.24 -3.81
N TRP A 174 -12.03 4.27 -4.52
CA TRP A 174 -12.94 5.27 -3.97
C TRP A 174 -14.31 4.72 -3.59
N GLU A 175 -14.78 3.65 -4.24
CA GLU A 175 -16.12 3.10 -4.01
C GLU A 175 -16.29 2.52 -2.59
N PRO A 176 -15.47 1.55 -2.12
CA PRO A 176 -15.53 1.08 -0.75
C PRO A 176 -15.16 2.17 0.27
N VAL A 177 -14.27 3.11 -0.10
CA VAL A 177 -13.84 4.20 0.79
C VAL A 177 -14.98 5.20 1.04
N LEU A 178 -15.77 5.54 0.03
CA LEU A 178 -16.90 6.47 0.15
C LEU A 178 -18.18 5.84 0.69
N ALA A 179 -18.27 4.51 0.77
CA ALA A 179 -19.49 3.81 1.17
C ALA A 179 -20.05 4.29 2.53
N SER A 180 -19.16 4.50 3.51
CA SER A 180 -19.54 5.02 4.84
C SER A 180 -19.98 6.50 4.78
N GLY A 181 -19.30 7.33 3.99
CA GLY A 181 -19.65 8.73 3.76
C GLY A 181 -21.01 8.89 3.08
N HIS A 182 -21.32 8.04 2.09
CA HIS A 182 -22.64 8.00 1.46
C HIS A 182 -23.74 7.59 2.44
N ALA A 183 -23.48 6.60 3.29
CA ALA A 183 -24.41 6.19 4.33
C ALA A 183 -24.68 7.32 5.33
N ASP A 184 -23.62 8.02 5.78
CA ASP A 184 -23.74 9.16 6.69
C ASP A 184 -24.49 10.33 6.03
N LEU A 185 -24.18 10.67 4.78
CA LEU A 185 -24.87 11.71 4.02
C LEU A 185 -26.37 11.39 3.87
N ALA A 186 -26.73 10.13 3.59
CA ALA A 186 -28.12 9.68 3.52
C ALA A 186 -28.83 9.84 4.87
N LEU A 187 -28.16 9.57 5.99
CA LEU A 187 -28.71 9.79 7.33
C LEU A 187 -28.89 11.28 7.65
N LEU A 188 -27.95 12.14 7.24
CA LEU A 188 -28.09 13.60 7.42
C LEU A 188 -29.33 14.12 6.69
N ARG A 189 -29.58 13.65 5.46
CA ARG A 189 -30.78 13.98 4.66
C ARG A 189 -32.09 13.52 5.30
N ALA A 190 -32.06 12.44 6.07
CA ALA A 190 -33.23 11.96 6.81
C ALA A 190 -33.65 12.91 7.95
N GLY A 191 -32.80 13.88 8.32
CA GLY A 191 -33.16 15.02 9.18
C GLY A 191 -33.05 14.77 10.69
N ASP A 192 -32.35 13.72 11.13
CA ASP A 192 -32.12 13.46 12.56
C ASP A 192 -30.94 14.30 13.09
N ARG A 193 -31.23 15.28 13.96
CA ARG A 193 -30.21 16.20 14.51
C ARG A 193 -29.20 15.51 15.42
N GLU A 194 -29.56 14.43 16.12
CA GLU A 194 -28.57 13.68 16.93
C GLU A 194 -27.52 13.02 16.03
N VAL A 195 -27.92 12.59 14.83
CA VAL A 195 -26.99 12.03 13.83
C VAL A 195 -26.09 13.11 13.25
N TRP A 196 -26.59 14.33 13.07
CA TRP A 196 -25.78 15.46 12.59
C TRP A 196 -24.60 15.74 13.51
N ASP A 197 -24.87 15.90 14.81
CA ASP A 197 -23.84 16.16 15.81
C ASP A 197 -22.84 14.97 15.87
N ALA A 198 -23.34 13.73 15.84
CA ALA A 198 -22.49 12.54 15.88
C ALA A 198 -21.57 12.37 14.65
N VAL A 199 -22.01 12.80 13.47
CA VAL A 199 -21.17 12.84 12.25
C VAL A 199 -20.17 13.99 12.36
N ALA A 200 -20.63 15.18 12.74
CA ALA A 200 -19.83 16.39 12.77
C ALA A 200 -18.75 16.39 13.88
N GLU A 201 -18.98 15.71 15.01
CA GLU A 201 -18.00 15.55 16.09
C GLU A 201 -16.88 14.56 15.73
N ASN A 202 -17.13 13.61 14.80
CA ASN A 202 -16.12 12.65 14.38
C ASN A 202 -15.39 13.13 13.12
N PRO A 203 -14.09 13.46 13.18
CA PRO A 203 -13.37 14.05 12.05
C PRO A 203 -13.32 13.14 10.81
N VAL A 204 -13.22 11.82 11.00
CA VAL A 204 -13.17 10.86 9.89
C VAL A 204 -14.52 10.80 9.19
N ARG A 205 -15.62 10.66 9.95
CA ARG A 205 -16.98 10.64 9.37
C ARG A 205 -17.32 11.94 8.67
N ARG A 206 -16.97 13.08 9.28
CA ARG A 206 -17.18 14.42 8.71
C ARG A 206 -16.47 14.58 7.37
N ARG A 207 -15.18 14.23 7.31
CA ARG A 207 -14.37 14.23 6.10
C ARG A 207 -14.99 13.37 4.99
N LEU A 208 -15.37 12.13 5.30
CA LEU A 208 -15.99 11.20 4.33
C LEU A 208 -17.35 11.69 3.85
N THR A 209 -18.14 12.28 4.73
CA THR A 209 -19.45 12.85 4.38
C THR A 209 -19.30 14.05 3.45
N LEU A 210 -18.33 14.93 3.70
CA LEU A 210 -18.02 16.06 2.81
C LEU A 210 -17.55 15.58 1.44
N ARG A 211 -16.68 14.56 1.39
CA ARG A 211 -16.25 13.94 0.12
C ARG A 211 -17.41 13.25 -0.60
N ALA A 212 -18.29 12.54 0.10
CA ALA A 212 -19.50 11.99 -0.52
C ALA A 212 -20.40 13.09 -1.11
N ALA A 213 -20.57 14.22 -0.41
CA ALA A 213 -21.34 15.36 -0.90
C ALA A 213 -20.66 16.07 -2.09
N GLN A 214 -19.32 16.08 -2.14
CA GLN A 214 -18.55 16.58 -3.28
C GLN A 214 -18.91 15.84 -4.57
N PHE A 215 -19.11 14.53 -4.55
CA PHE A 215 -19.40 13.79 -5.78
C PHE A 215 -20.90 13.70 -6.08
N ASP A 216 -21.75 13.68 -5.05
CA ASP A 216 -23.20 13.59 -5.24
C ASP A 216 -23.85 14.94 -5.65
N ARG A 217 -23.30 16.07 -5.18
CA ARG A 217 -23.71 17.45 -5.52
C ARG A 217 -25.20 17.77 -5.29
N ALA A 218 -25.92 17.01 -4.47
CA ALA A 218 -27.37 17.19 -4.29
C ALA A 218 -27.76 18.54 -3.65
N ASP A 219 -28.72 19.23 -4.26
CA ASP A 219 -29.13 20.60 -3.88
C ASP A 219 -29.66 20.72 -2.44
N ASP A 220 -30.26 19.67 -1.91
CA ASP A 220 -30.92 19.66 -0.61
C ASP A 220 -29.96 19.56 0.59
N ASP A 221 -28.65 19.41 0.34
CA ASP A 221 -27.64 19.21 1.41
C ASP A 221 -27.21 20.50 2.12
N LEU A 222 -27.68 21.68 1.67
CA LEU A 222 -27.14 22.97 2.10
C LEU A 222 -27.14 23.16 3.63
N GLU A 223 -28.22 22.80 4.33
CA GLU A 223 -28.24 22.90 5.80
C GLU A 223 -27.22 21.98 6.47
N ALA A 224 -27.05 20.76 5.96
CA ALA A 224 -26.08 19.80 6.47
C ALA A 224 -24.65 20.31 6.23
N LEU A 225 -24.35 20.82 5.04
CA LEU A 225 -23.06 21.40 4.69
C LEU A 225 -22.72 22.61 5.58
N ARG A 226 -23.68 23.51 5.85
CA ARG A 226 -23.51 24.62 6.81
C ARG A 226 -23.16 24.12 8.21
N HIS A 227 -23.74 23.00 8.63
CA HIS A 227 -23.45 22.41 9.93
C HIS A 227 -22.03 21.83 9.97
N LEU A 228 -21.66 21.01 8.97
CA LEU A 228 -20.32 20.43 8.89
C LEU A 228 -19.22 21.51 8.78
N LEU A 229 -19.45 22.57 8.00
CA LEU A 229 -18.53 23.71 7.87
C LEU A 229 -18.21 24.37 9.21
N ARG A 230 -19.20 24.55 10.10
CA ARG A 230 -18.96 25.12 11.44
C ARG A 230 -18.07 24.23 12.30
N HIS A 231 -18.20 22.91 12.15
CA HIS A 231 -17.34 21.97 12.87
C HIS A 231 -15.93 21.93 12.29
N GLU A 232 -15.78 22.06 10.97
CA GLU A 232 -14.44 22.17 10.35
C GLU A 232 -13.73 23.45 10.75
N ALA A 233 -14.44 24.57 10.94
CA ALA A 233 -13.83 25.84 11.35
C ALA A 233 -13.15 25.80 12.74
N ALA A 234 -13.41 24.77 13.55
CA ALA A 234 -12.67 24.55 14.80
C ALA A 234 -11.23 24.03 14.54
N SER A 235 -11.00 23.48 13.35
CA SER A 235 -9.69 23.15 12.82
C SER A 235 -9.17 24.35 12.00
N SER A 236 -7.85 24.52 11.92
CA SER A 236 -7.25 25.51 11.00
C SER A 236 -7.55 25.13 9.53
N MET A 237 -6.94 25.81 8.55
CA MET A 237 -7.22 25.57 7.13
C MET A 237 -6.84 24.14 6.67
N THR A 238 -7.85 23.27 6.53
CA THR A 238 -7.76 21.93 5.94
C THR A 238 -8.41 21.89 4.56
N ASP A 239 -8.11 20.85 3.78
CA ASP A 239 -8.77 20.64 2.48
C ASP A 239 -10.27 20.39 2.66
N GLU A 240 -10.69 19.72 3.73
CA GLU A 240 -12.10 19.51 4.06
C GLU A 240 -12.82 20.79 4.46
N LEU A 241 -12.17 21.69 5.21
CA LEU A 241 -12.74 23.01 5.52
C LEU A 241 -12.94 23.80 4.22
N ARG A 242 -11.92 23.83 3.36
CA ARG A 242 -12.01 24.52 2.07
C ARG A 242 -13.11 23.90 1.19
N LEU A 243 -13.19 22.58 1.12
CA LEU A 243 -14.23 21.86 0.39
C LEU A 243 -15.63 22.21 0.91
N ALA A 244 -15.84 22.19 2.24
CA ALA A 244 -17.12 22.55 2.84
C ALA A 244 -17.53 23.99 2.49
N ALA A 245 -16.58 24.93 2.52
CA ALA A 245 -16.83 26.32 2.15
C ALA A 245 -17.19 26.47 0.66
N VAL A 246 -16.50 25.74 -0.22
CA VAL A 246 -16.78 25.69 -1.67
C VAL A 246 -18.17 25.11 -1.93
N LEU A 247 -18.52 23.97 -1.32
CA LEU A 247 -19.83 23.33 -1.50
C LEU A 247 -20.99 24.22 -1.04
N VAL A 248 -20.81 24.99 0.04
CA VAL A 248 -21.78 26.01 0.47
C VAL A 248 -21.82 27.17 -0.53
N GLY A 249 -20.66 27.70 -0.95
CA GLY A 249 -20.56 28.81 -1.89
C GLY A 249 -21.18 28.54 -3.26
N LEU A 250 -21.06 27.32 -3.78
CA LEU A 250 -21.64 26.91 -5.07
C LEU A 250 -23.17 27.02 -5.11
N ARG A 251 -23.84 27.03 -3.96
CA ARG A 251 -25.29 27.29 -3.89
C ARG A 251 -25.64 28.74 -4.23
N GLY A 252 -24.71 29.67 -4.02
CA GLY A 252 -24.90 31.09 -4.28
C GLY A 252 -25.97 31.74 -3.40
N ASP A 253 -26.26 31.17 -2.22
CA ASP A 253 -27.13 31.80 -1.24
C ASP A 253 -26.32 32.87 -0.48
N THR A 254 -26.62 34.15 -0.73
CA THR A 254 -25.92 35.26 -0.07
C THR A 254 -26.16 35.30 1.44
N GLY A 255 -27.16 34.56 1.95
CA GLY A 255 -27.35 34.31 3.38
C GLY A 255 -26.18 33.55 4.03
N ASP A 256 -25.31 32.90 3.25
CA ASP A 256 -24.13 32.18 3.73
C ASP A 256 -22.88 33.04 3.86
N LEU A 257 -22.85 34.24 3.26
CA LEU A 257 -21.70 35.14 3.34
C LEU A 257 -21.27 35.46 4.79
N PRO A 258 -22.18 35.70 5.76
CA PRO A 258 -21.78 35.89 7.15
C PRO A 258 -21.05 34.68 7.74
N LEU A 259 -21.53 33.46 7.46
CA LEU A 259 -20.90 32.22 7.95
C LEU A 259 -19.53 32.03 7.30
N LEU A 260 -19.43 32.17 5.98
CA LEU A 260 -18.16 32.02 5.26
C LEU A 260 -17.12 33.06 5.71
N ASN A 261 -17.54 34.31 5.97
CA ASN A 261 -16.68 35.34 6.56
C ASN A 261 -16.25 35.01 7.98
N GLU A 262 -17.15 34.50 8.83
CA GLU A 262 -16.79 34.04 10.18
C GLU A 262 -15.69 32.97 10.13
N VAL A 263 -15.83 31.97 9.26
CA VAL A 263 -14.81 30.92 9.07
C VAL A 263 -13.49 31.50 8.57
N ARG A 264 -13.53 32.37 7.55
CA ARG A 264 -12.34 33.01 6.97
C ARG A 264 -11.52 33.78 8.02
N GLU A 265 -12.18 34.47 8.94
CA GLU A 265 -11.56 35.30 9.98
C GLU A 265 -11.08 34.52 11.22
N THR A 266 -11.16 33.18 11.21
CA THR A 266 -10.77 32.34 12.37
C THR A 266 -9.28 32.46 12.68
N ASP A 267 -8.42 32.30 11.68
CA ASP A 267 -6.97 32.46 11.80
C ASP A 267 -6.32 32.94 10.48
N PHE A 268 -4.99 33.05 10.49
CA PHE A 268 -4.25 33.50 9.31
C PHE A 268 -4.34 32.50 8.14
N ASP A 269 -4.28 31.21 8.44
CA ASP A 269 -4.30 30.16 7.43
C ASP A 269 -5.68 30.08 6.78
N THR A 270 -6.76 30.29 7.55
CA THR A 270 -8.13 30.37 7.00
C THR A 270 -8.34 31.60 6.13
N ALA A 271 -7.78 32.73 6.53
CA ALA A 271 -7.85 33.97 5.75
C ALA A 271 -7.12 33.85 4.41
N CYS A 272 -5.98 33.16 4.38
CA CYS A 272 -5.25 32.86 3.16
C CYS A 272 -5.95 31.79 2.32
N GLY A 273 -6.43 30.72 2.94
CA GLY A 273 -7.01 29.57 2.25
C GLY A 273 -8.39 29.81 1.63
N LEU A 274 -9.13 30.82 2.11
CA LEU A 274 -10.37 31.34 1.52
C LEU A 274 -10.16 32.75 0.93
N GLY A 275 -8.95 33.02 0.44
CA GLY A 275 -8.64 34.27 -0.25
C GLY A 275 -9.54 34.53 -1.45
N GLY A 276 -9.81 35.81 -1.74
CA GLY A 276 -10.67 36.21 -2.86
C GLY A 276 -12.17 36.02 -2.64
N MET A 277 -12.58 35.50 -1.48
CA MET A 277 -13.99 35.34 -1.13
C MET A 277 -14.72 36.69 -1.10
N PRO A 278 -15.97 36.77 -1.64
CA PRO A 278 -16.69 38.03 -1.72
C PRO A 278 -17.03 38.66 -0.36
N GLU A 279 -17.01 40.00 -0.35
CA GLU A 279 -17.34 40.81 0.83
C GLU A 279 -18.85 40.77 1.16
N PRO A 280 -19.24 41.09 2.41
CA PRO A 280 -20.64 41.22 2.77
C PRO A 280 -21.39 42.21 1.85
N GLY A 281 -22.47 41.74 1.23
CA GLY A 281 -23.27 42.52 0.27
C GLY A 281 -22.97 42.22 -1.20
N ALA A 282 -22.03 41.32 -1.49
CA ALA A 282 -21.83 40.75 -2.82
C ALA A 282 -23.08 40.03 -3.34
N SER A 283 -23.16 39.90 -4.66
CA SER A 283 -24.22 39.19 -5.36
C SER A 283 -24.07 37.67 -5.27
N ALA A 284 -25.16 36.95 -5.55
CA ALA A 284 -25.15 35.50 -5.64
C ALA A 284 -24.21 34.98 -6.75
N ASP A 285 -24.05 35.75 -7.83
CA ASP A 285 -23.21 35.36 -8.96
C ASP A 285 -21.71 35.46 -8.60
N GLU A 286 -21.30 36.52 -7.89
CA GLU A 286 -19.93 36.66 -7.37
C GLU A 286 -19.55 35.53 -6.40
N LEU A 287 -20.49 35.11 -5.54
CA LEU A 287 -20.26 33.98 -4.62
C LEU A 287 -20.09 32.65 -5.37
N ARG A 288 -20.92 32.40 -6.40
CA ARG A 288 -20.79 31.19 -7.21
C ARG A 288 -19.53 31.18 -8.04
N GLU A 289 -19.15 32.32 -8.62
CA GLU A 289 -17.92 32.45 -9.42
C GLU A 289 -16.68 32.12 -8.59
N TRP A 290 -16.56 32.72 -7.40
CA TRP A 290 -15.47 32.39 -6.46
C TRP A 290 -15.43 30.90 -6.10
N ALA A 291 -16.60 30.31 -5.79
CA ALA A 291 -16.67 28.92 -5.41
C ALA A 291 -16.34 27.98 -6.58
N GLN A 292 -16.79 28.31 -7.80
CA GLN A 292 -16.50 27.53 -9.00
C GLN A 292 -15.02 27.57 -9.36
N ASP A 293 -14.36 28.72 -9.26
CA ASP A 293 -12.93 28.84 -9.53
C ASP A 293 -12.09 27.94 -8.58
N LEU A 294 -12.49 27.86 -7.31
CA LEU A 294 -11.85 26.95 -6.35
C LEU A 294 -12.20 25.48 -6.62
N ASP A 295 -13.46 25.17 -6.95
CA ASP A 295 -13.91 23.82 -7.27
C ASP A 295 -13.16 23.25 -8.48
N ASP A 296 -13.06 24.04 -9.55
CA ASP A 296 -12.39 23.67 -10.81
C ASP A 296 -10.88 23.49 -10.64
N SER A 297 -10.27 24.21 -9.70
CA SER A 297 -8.82 24.16 -9.46
C SER A 297 -8.38 23.10 -8.45
N MET A 298 -9.28 22.64 -7.56
CA MET A 298 -8.89 21.81 -6.42
C MET A 298 -9.72 20.54 -6.18
N PHE A 299 -11.00 20.49 -6.55
CA PHE A 299 -11.89 19.42 -6.09
C PHE A 299 -12.59 18.68 -7.22
N GLY A 300 -13.28 19.38 -8.12
CA GLY A 300 -14.06 18.73 -9.19
C GLY A 300 -15.16 17.79 -8.68
N ALA A 301 -15.79 17.07 -9.62
CA ALA A 301 -16.99 16.26 -9.35
C ALA A 301 -16.84 14.77 -9.73
N ASP A 302 -15.72 14.35 -10.31
CA ASP A 302 -15.47 12.94 -10.63
C ASP A 302 -14.48 12.35 -9.61
N PRO A 303 -14.85 11.31 -8.84
CA PRO A 303 -13.93 10.67 -7.89
C PRO A 303 -12.72 10.01 -8.56
N ALA A 304 -12.78 9.71 -9.87
CA ALA A 304 -11.64 9.17 -10.61
C ALA A 304 -10.53 10.19 -10.87
N ASP A 305 -10.83 11.49 -10.79
CA ASP A 305 -9.85 12.58 -11.01
C ASP A 305 -9.02 12.89 -9.74
N GLU A 306 -9.48 12.43 -8.57
CA GLU A 306 -8.76 12.61 -7.31
C GLU A 306 -7.46 11.79 -7.29
N PRO A 307 -6.37 12.35 -6.76
CA PRO A 307 -5.11 11.62 -6.67
C PRO A 307 -5.25 10.40 -5.74
N LEU A 308 -4.49 9.34 -6.05
CA LEU A 308 -4.49 8.10 -5.27
C LEU A 308 -4.32 8.33 -3.76
N SER A 309 -3.47 9.31 -3.38
CA SER A 309 -3.21 9.70 -2.00
C SER A 309 -4.49 10.13 -1.24
N THR A 310 -5.43 10.81 -1.91
CA THR A 310 -6.71 11.18 -1.29
C THR A 310 -7.43 9.93 -0.79
N TRP A 311 -7.49 8.90 -1.62
CA TRP A 311 -8.22 7.67 -1.32
C TRP A 311 -7.49 6.77 -0.32
N THR A 312 -6.18 6.65 -0.43
CA THR A 312 -5.39 5.85 0.52
C THR A 312 -5.36 6.48 1.91
N ASP A 313 -5.34 7.81 2.02
CA ASP A 313 -5.47 8.52 3.30
C ASP A 313 -6.83 8.29 3.95
N LEU A 314 -7.91 8.41 3.18
CA LEU A 314 -9.27 8.16 3.67
C LEU A 314 -9.50 6.69 4.06
N ALA A 315 -8.93 5.75 3.30
CA ALA A 315 -8.94 4.33 3.64
C ALA A 315 -8.21 4.08 4.96
N ARG A 316 -7.02 4.66 5.13
CA ARG A 316 -6.22 4.57 6.36
C ARG A 316 -6.96 5.15 7.56
N ASP A 317 -7.56 6.32 7.43
CA ASP A 317 -8.34 6.98 8.50
C ASP A 317 -9.53 6.12 8.96
N GLN A 318 -10.09 5.30 8.06
CA GLN A 318 -11.17 4.35 8.36
C GLN A 318 -10.68 3.00 8.91
N GLY A 319 -9.37 2.77 8.99
CA GLY A 319 -8.79 1.48 9.35
C GLY A 319 -8.82 0.43 8.23
N MET A 320 -9.09 0.84 6.98
CA MET A 320 -9.00 -0.02 5.78
C MET A 320 -7.54 -0.14 5.31
N THR A 321 -6.65 -0.53 6.22
CA THR A 321 -5.19 -0.51 6.03
C THR A 321 -4.74 -1.37 4.85
N GLU A 322 -5.26 -2.59 4.72
CA GLU A 322 -4.84 -3.49 3.64
C GLU A 322 -5.32 -3.00 2.27
N LEU A 323 -6.51 -2.39 2.21
CA LEU A 323 -7.01 -1.76 0.99
C LEU A 323 -6.10 -0.61 0.53
N ALA A 324 -5.68 0.27 1.46
CA ALA A 324 -4.71 1.32 1.16
C ALA A 324 -3.35 0.74 0.75
N ARG A 325 -2.85 -0.27 1.47
CA ARG A 325 -1.56 -0.92 1.22
C ARG A 325 -1.50 -1.50 -0.19
N VAL A 326 -2.51 -2.27 -0.59
CA VAL A 326 -2.56 -2.89 -1.92
C VAL A 326 -2.55 -1.84 -3.02
N ALA A 327 -3.35 -0.78 -2.89
CA ALA A 327 -3.38 0.28 -3.88
C ALA A 327 -2.01 0.96 -4.07
N LEU A 328 -1.30 1.25 -2.97
CA LEU A 328 0.05 1.80 -3.02
C LEU A 328 1.08 0.81 -3.59
N ILE A 329 0.96 -0.50 -3.28
CA ILE A 329 1.85 -1.53 -3.84
C ILE A 329 1.67 -1.61 -5.36
N ARG A 330 0.42 -1.62 -5.83
CA ARG A 330 0.12 -1.67 -7.27
C ARG A 330 0.64 -0.42 -8.00
N ASP A 331 0.49 0.77 -7.43
CA ASP A 331 1.07 1.99 -8.02
C ASP A 331 2.61 1.95 -8.06
N LEU A 332 3.25 1.47 -6.99
CA LEU A 332 4.69 1.29 -6.98
C LEU A 332 5.15 0.25 -8.02
N ASP A 333 4.45 -0.88 -8.15
CA ASP A 333 4.74 -1.92 -9.15
C ASP A 333 4.63 -1.34 -10.57
N GLU A 334 3.61 -0.54 -10.85
CA GLU A 334 3.44 0.13 -12.15
C GLU A 334 4.60 1.09 -12.46
N ILE A 335 5.08 1.85 -11.47
CA ILE A 335 6.25 2.74 -11.64
C ILE A 335 7.54 1.94 -11.83
N VAL A 336 7.72 0.82 -11.12
CA VAL A 336 8.88 -0.06 -11.27
C VAL A 336 8.92 -0.66 -12.67
N MET A 337 7.77 -1.10 -13.19
CA MET A 337 7.65 -1.67 -14.54
C MET A 337 7.78 -0.61 -15.63
N ASP A 338 7.22 0.58 -15.41
CA ASP A 338 7.27 1.70 -16.37
C ASP A 338 7.61 3.04 -15.71
N GLN A 339 8.91 3.34 -15.68
CA GLN A 339 9.42 4.62 -15.17
C GLN A 339 9.00 5.83 -16.02
N SER A 340 8.44 5.63 -17.23
CA SER A 340 7.94 6.75 -18.04
C SER A 340 6.78 7.48 -17.38
N ARG A 341 6.10 6.84 -16.43
CA ARG A 341 5.08 7.44 -15.56
C ARG A 341 5.61 8.57 -14.67
N LEU A 342 6.93 8.63 -14.45
CA LEU A 342 7.58 9.71 -13.72
C LEU A 342 7.98 10.88 -14.63
N VAL A 343 7.73 10.81 -15.94
CA VAL A 343 8.11 11.90 -16.86
C VAL A 343 7.19 13.10 -16.65
N ARG A 344 7.79 14.28 -16.48
CA ARG A 344 7.02 15.53 -16.40
C ARG A 344 6.36 15.86 -17.74
N ALA A 345 5.09 16.26 -17.70
CA ALA A 345 4.35 16.71 -18.86
C ALA A 345 4.97 17.96 -19.54
N ASP A 346 5.70 18.78 -18.79
CA ASP A 346 6.27 20.06 -19.24
C ASP A 346 7.76 20.00 -19.63
N ALA A 347 8.47 18.90 -19.31
CA ALA A 347 9.90 18.76 -19.53
C ALA A 347 10.23 17.39 -20.14
N SER A 348 10.48 17.40 -21.46
CA SER A 348 10.91 16.22 -22.22
C SER A 348 12.20 15.65 -21.60
N ARG A 349 12.05 14.55 -20.85
CA ARG A 349 13.08 13.67 -20.24
C ARG A 349 13.44 13.89 -18.76
N ALA A 350 12.92 14.93 -18.08
CA ALA A 350 13.16 15.06 -16.64
C ALA A 350 12.15 14.20 -15.86
N LEU A 351 12.65 13.27 -15.05
CA LEU A 351 11.81 12.48 -14.15
C LEU A 351 11.48 13.30 -12.90
N THR A 352 10.23 13.26 -12.45
CA THR A 352 9.82 13.73 -11.13
C THR A 352 9.79 12.56 -10.17
N THR A 353 10.67 12.59 -9.17
CA THR A 353 10.76 11.56 -8.11
C THR A 353 9.86 11.86 -6.91
N ALA A 354 9.12 12.97 -6.94
CA ALA A 354 8.17 13.34 -5.90
C ALA A 354 7.11 12.26 -5.61
N PRO A 355 6.53 11.55 -6.61
CA PRO A 355 5.62 10.44 -6.36
C PRO A 355 6.26 9.31 -5.54
N LEU A 356 7.51 8.93 -5.84
CA LEU A 356 8.21 7.89 -5.08
C LEU A 356 8.47 8.28 -3.63
N ARG A 357 8.79 9.55 -3.38
CA ARG A 357 8.94 10.07 -2.01
C ARG A 357 7.61 10.07 -1.26
N ALA A 358 6.51 10.41 -1.94
CA ALA A 358 5.17 10.33 -1.36
C ALA A 358 4.82 8.88 -1.01
N LEU A 359 4.97 7.93 -1.96
CA LEU A 359 4.76 6.51 -1.72
C LEU A 359 5.58 5.99 -0.53
N ALA A 360 6.87 6.34 -0.44
CA ALA A 360 7.71 5.92 0.68
C ALA A 360 7.13 6.38 2.03
N ARG A 361 6.71 7.65 2.13
CA ARG A 361 6.07 8.20 3.34
C ARG A 361 4.73 7.52 3.63
N ASP A 362 3.89 7.36 2.62
CA ASP A 362 2.55 6.79 2.80
C ASP A 362 2.65 5.33 3.26
N PHE A 363 3.64 4.56 2.79
CA PHE A 363 3.98 3.25 3.34
C PHE A 363 4.50 3.30 4.78
N GLU A 364 5.36 4.28 5.14
CA GLU A 364 5.80 4.48 6.53
C GLU A 364 4.61 4.74 7.46
N GLU A 365 3.64 5.54 7.03
CA GLU A 365 2.42 5.86 7.79
C GLU A 365 1.51 4.63 7.98
N LEU A 366 1.49 3.70 7.01
CA LEU A 366 0.83 2.39 7.15
C LEU A 366 1.67 1.37 7.94
N GLY A 367 2.91 1.70 8.31
CA GLY A 367 3.85 0.81 8.98
C GLY A 367 4.51 -0.24 8.07
N ASP A 368 4.37 -0.13 6.75
CA ASP A 368 5.02 -1.01 5.77
C ASP A 368 6.45 -0.55 5.44
N ARG A 369 7.37 -0.78 6.38
CA ARG A 369 8.77 -0.36 6.20
C ARG A 369 9.44 -1.03 5.01
N THR A 370 9.03 -2.24 4.64
CA THR A 370 9.65 -2.95 3.53
C THR A 370 9.29 -2.33 2.19
N GLN A 371 8.01 -1.99 1.97
CA GLN A 371 7.59 -1.27 0.76
C GLN A 371 8.07 0.18 0.76
N ALA A 372 8.10 0.86 1.92
CA ALA A 372 8.71 2.18 2.04
C ALA A 372 10.18 2.18 1.59
N LEU A 373 10.96 1.18 2.05
CA LEU A 373 12.35 0.98 1.63
C LEU A 373 12.49 0.72 0.13
N ARG A 374 11.57 -0.06 -0.46
CA ARG A 374 11.56 -0.34 -1.90
C ARG A 374 11.35 0.94 -2.70
N ALA A 375 10.33 1.72 -2.36
CA ALA A 375 10.06 3.02 -2.98
C ALA A 375 11.27 3.98 -2.82
N GLN A 376 11.85 4.04 -1.62
CA GLN A 376 12.96 4.93 -1.33
C GLN A 376 14.26 4.54 -2.06
N ARG A 377 14.52 3.25 -2.27
CA ARG A 377 15.67 2.78 -3.07
C ARG A 377 15.54 3.18 -4.52
N LEU A 378 14.35 3.03 -5.10
CA LEU A 378 14.10 3.49 -6.47
C LEU A 378 14.25 5.02 -6.56
N ASN A 379 13.68 5.75 -5.60
CA ASN A 379 13.84 7.20 -5.49
C ASN A 379 15.32 7.61 -5.49
N ALA A 380 16.14 7.02 -4.61
CA ALA A 380 17.56 7.33 -4.50
C ALA A 380 18.35 7.01 -5.78
N ALA A 381 18.00 5.93 -6.48
CA ALA A 381 18.65 5.52 -7.72
C ALA A 381 18.38 6.49 -8.88
N LEU A 382 17.23 7.17 -8.87
CA LEU A 382 16.79 8.09 -9.92
C LEU A 382 17.21 9.54 -9.69
N GLN A 383 17.79 9.88 -8.53
CA GLN A 383 18.25 11.25 -8.27
C GLN A 383 19.46 11.60 -9.14
N GLU A 384 19.48 12.84 -9.65
CA GLU A 384 20.54 13.32 -10.53
C GLU A 384 21.58 14.18 -9.80
N THR A 385 21.13 15.12 -8.96
CA THR A 385 22.02 16.05 -8.25
C THR A 385 22.66 15.39 -7.04
N ALA A 386 23.88 15.83 -6.68
CA ALA A 386 24.57 15.33 -5.50
C ALA A 386 23.79 15.60 -4.20
N TRP A 387 23.13 16.77 -4.10
CA TRP A 387 22.26 17.11 -2.98
C TRP A 387 21.09 16.12 -2.84
N ASP A 388 20.33 15.90 -3.91
CA ASP A 388 19.14 15.05 -3.86
C ASP A 388 19.52 13.58 -3.62
N ARG A 389 20.62 13.11 -4.22
CA ARG A 389 21.18 11.78 -3.94
C ARG A 389 21.54 11.60 -2.48
N VAL A 390 22.25 12.56 -1.88
CA VAL A 390 22.60 12.47 -0.46
C VAL A 390 21.34 12.50 0.40
N SER A 391 20.38 13.37 0.11
CA SER A 391 19.13 13.45 0.86
C SER A 391 18.37 12.12 0.81
N ALA A 392 18.21 11.54 -0.38
CA ALA A 392 17.52 10.28 -0.56
C ALA A 392 18.27 9.10 0.10
N LEU A 393 19.61 9.08 0.04
CA LEU A 393 20.41 8.04 0.70
C LEU A 393 20.40 8.15 2.24
N LEU A 394 20.25 9.36 2.80
CA LEU A 394 20.06 9.53 4.24
C LEU A 394 18.72 8.96 4.70
N ASP A 395 17.64 9.27 3.98
CA ASP A 395 16.32 8.69 4.25
C ASP A 395 16.33 7.17 4.06
N GLN A 396 17.03 6.66 3.05
CA GLN A 396 17.22 5.22 2.86
C GLN A 396 17.98 4.60 4.04
N ALA A 397 19.08 5.21 4.49
CA ALA A 397 19.86 4.69 5.62
C ALA A 397 19.06 4.71 6.93
N ARG A 398 18.23 5.74 7.14
CA ARG A 398 17.28 5.82 8.28
C ARG A 398 16.33 4.64 8.26
N LEU A 399 15.66 4.42 7.14
CA LEU A 399 14.72 3.31 6.97
C LEU A 399 15.41 1.95 7.11
N GLU A 400 16.61 1.78 6.55
CA GLU A 400 17.38 0.54 6.65
C GLU A 400 17.79 0.27 8.11
N ARG A 401 18.11 1.31 8.88
CA ARG A 401 18.38 1.18 10.32
C ARG A 401 17.13 0.78 11.08
N GLU A 402 15.99 1.40 10.80
CA GLU A 402 14.73 1.14 11.48
C GLU A 402 14.14 -0.24 11.15
N ASP A 403 14.42 -0.76 9.95
CA ASP A 403 14.11 -2.14 9.54
C ASP A 403 15.21 -3.14 9.96
N SER A 404 16.15 -2.74 10.83
CA SER A 404 17.26 -3.57 11.32
C SER A 404 18.22 -4.12 10.23
N GLN A 405 18.20 -3.56 9.02
CA GLN A 405 19.14 -3.85 7.93
C GLN A 405 20.46 -3.09 8.12
N LEU A 406 21.08 -3.18 9.31
CA LEU A 406 22.19 -2.33 9.74
C LEU A 406 23.40 -2.36 8.78
N VAL A 407 23.74 -3.53 8.24
CA VAL A 407 24.85 -3.68 7.28
C VAL A 407 24.58 -2.93 5.97
N ARG A 408 23.31 -2.89 5.52
CA ARG A 408 22.92 -2.11 4.33
C ARG A 408 22.97 -0.61 4.63
N ALA A 409 22.47 -0.18 5.79
CA ALA A 409 22.54 1.21 6.23
C ALA A 409 24.00 1.73 6.26
N VAL A 410 24.97 0.91 6.72
CA VAL A 410 26.39 1.26 6.71
C VAL A 410 26.91 1.50 5.28
N ARG A 411 26.49 0.68 4.32
CA ARG A 411 26.87 0.84 2.90
C ARG A 411 26.26 2.10 2.31
N SER A 412 24.99 2.37 2.59
CA SER A 412 24.29 3.58 2.15
C SER A 412 24.99 4.84 2.65
N LEU A 413 25.37 4.89 3.93
CA LEU A 413 26.14 6.01 4.49
C LEU A 413 27.58 6.07 3.94
N ALA A 414 28.18 4.94 3.57
CA ALA A 414 29.47 4.96 2.87
C ALA A 414 29.37 5.63 1.50
N THR A 415 28.31 5.34 0.73
CA THR A 415 28.03 6.02 -0.53
C THR A 415 27.82 7.52 -0.33
N VAL A 416 27.09 7.93 0.72
CA VAL A 416 26.95 9.35 1.09
C VAL A 416 28.33 10.02 1.25
N ARG A 417 29.25 9.41 2.00
CA ARG A 417 30.60 9.97 2.19
C ARG A 417 31.41 10.05 0.90
N THR A 418 31.25 9.07 0.00
CA THR A 418 31.85 9.12 -1.33
C THR A 418 31.34 10.31 -2.13
N ILE A 419 30.03 10.55 -2.13
CA ILE A 419 29.42 11.70 -2.84
C ILE A 419 29.88 13.03 -2.23
N LEU A 420 29.97 13.15 -0.90
CA LEU A 420 30.46 14.36 -0.24
C LEU A 420 31.91 14.70 -0.65
N THR A 421 32.73 13.67 -0.90
CA THR A 421 34.14 13.85 -1.33
C THR A 421 34.25 14.22 -2.80
N ALA A 422 33.38 13.65 -3.65
CA ALA A 422 33.40 13.81 -5.09
C ALA A 422 31.97 14.00 -5.63
N PRO A 423 31.35 15.19 -5.44
CA PRO A 423 29.94 15.40 -5.72
C PRO A 423 29.59 15.33 -7.21
N GLY A 424 30.53 15.67 -8.09
CA GLY A 424 30.30 15.73 -9.54
C GLY A 424 29.52 16.97 -10.00
N ASP A 425 28.99 17.77 -9.08
CA ASP A 425 28.35 19.06 -9.31
C ASP A 425 28.58 20.03 -8.13
N ASP A 426 28.06 21.26 -8.23
CA ASP A 426 28.20 22.32 -7.22
C ASP A 426 27.06 22.34 -6.17
N SER A 427 26.09 21.41 -6.23
CA SER A 427 24.90 21.44 -5.37
C SER A 427 25.22 21.28 -3.88
N LEU A 428 26.36 20.65 -3.56
CA LEU A 428 26.83 20.44 -2.19
C LEU A 428 27.78 21.55 -1.67
N ARG A 429 28.02 22.64 -2.41
CA ARG A 429 29.04 23.65 -2.06
C ARG A 429 29.00 24.20 -0.62
N HIS A 430 27.83 24.20 0.02
CA HIS A 430 27.63 24.75 1.37
C HIS A 430 27.06 23.74 2.38
N TRP A 431 27.17 22.44 2.11
CA TRP A 431 26.54 21.41 2.93
C TRP A 431 26.95 21.47 4.42
N GLN A 432 28.16 21.93 4.73
CA GLN A 432 28.69 22.07 6.10
C GLN A 432 28.07 23.23 6.91
N GLY A 433 27.51 24.23 6.23
CA GLY A 433 26.97 25.47 6.82
C GLY A 433 25.45 25.46 7.02
N VAL A 434 24.77 24.44 6.51
CA VAL A 434 23.30 24.30 6.54
C VAL A 434 22.88 23.11 7.41
N ASN A 435 21.59 23.00 7.73
CA ASN A 435 21.03 21.88 8.50
C ASN A 435 21.33 20.50 7.87
N PHE A 436 21.65 20.46 6.58
CA PHE A 436 21.97 19.22 5.87
C PHE A 436 23.20 18.48 6.43
N GLY A 437 24.31 19.18 6.71
CA GLY A 437 25.48 18.58 7.34
C GLY A 437 25.20 18.03 8.74
N ARG A 438 24.32 18.70 9.48
CA ARG A 438 23.81 18.21 10.77
C ARG A 438 23.06 16.88 10.59
N PHE A 439 22.11 16.78 9.66
CA PHE A 439 21.36 15.55 9.42
C PHE A 439 22.25 14.37 9.01
N ILE A 440 23.26 14.63 8.18
CA ILE A 440 24.26 13.62 7.80
C ILE A 440 24.97 13.08 9.04
N ALA A 441 25.49 13.96 9.90
CA ALA A 441 26.20 13.55 11.11
C ALA A 441 25.29 12.81 12.09
N GLU A 442 24.06 13.30 12.31
CA GLU A 442 23.10 12.65 13.21
C GLU A 442 22.83 11.20 12.80
N GLU A 443 22.61 10.92 11.52
CA GLU A 443 22.32 9.55 11.08
C GLU A 443 23.54 8.62 11.22
N HIS A 444 24.75 9.13 11.02
CA HIS A 444 25.98 8.36 11.30
C HIS A 444 26.11 7.99 12.78
N TYR A 445 25.77 8.89 13.70
CA TYR A 445 25.78 8.57 15.14
C TYR A 445 24.65 7.62 15.52
N ARG A 446 23.41 7.84 15.04
CA ARG A 446 22.28 6.94 15.30
C ARG A 446 22.58 5.51 14.84
N LEU A 447 23.14 5.34 13.65
CA LEU A 447 23.53 4.01 13.16
C LEU A 447 24.70 3.41 13.95
N SER A 448 25.69 4.23 14.36
CA SER A 448 26.79 3.75 15.22
C SER A 448 26.27 3.24 16.56
N HIS A 449 25.29 3.92 17.15
CA HIS A 449 24.63 3.49 18.37
C HIS A 449 23.83 2.18 18.15
N ALA A 450 23.06 2.09 17.06
CA ALA A 450 22.30 0.87 16.74
C ALA A 450 23.21 -0.35 16.51
N LEU A 451 24.36 -0.16 15.84
CA LEU A 451 25.38 -1.21 15.70
C LEU A 451 25.95 -1.65 17.05
N ALA A 452 26.15 -0.69 17.97
CA ALA A 452 26.61 -1.01 19.32
C ALA A 452 25.57 -1.83 20.10
N ASP A 453 24.29 -1.47 20.00
CA ASP A 453 23.19 -2.23 20.63
C ASP A 453 23.01 -3.62 20.03
N ALA A 454 23.27 -3.77 18.74
CA ALA A 454 23.29 -5.06 18.05
C ALA A 454 24.57 -5.88 18.30
N ASN A 455 25.46 -5.41 19.19
CA ASN A 455 26.72 -6.06 19.54
C ASN A 455 27.67 -6.26 18.33
N LEU A 456 27.77 -5.25 17.47
CA LEU A 456 28.68 -5.16 16.32
C LEU A 456 29.77 -4.09 16.58
N PRO A 457 30.75 -4.35 17.47
CA PRO A 457 31.64 -3.33 18.01
C PRO A 457 32.70 -2.80 17.02
N GLU A 458 33.11 -3.59 16.04
CA GLU A 458 34.09 -3.14 15.03
C GLU A 458 33.45 -2.19 14.02
N GLU A 459 32.25 -2.54 13.54
CA GLU A 459 31.44 -1.72 12.65
C GLU A 459 31.04 -0.42 13.33
N ALA A 460 30.59 -0.48 14.60
CA ALA A 460 30.24 0.69 15.39
C ALA A 460 31.43 1.65 15.56
N ARG A 461 32.63 1.15 15.88
CA ARG A 461 33.84 1.98 16.00
C ARG A 461 34.30 2.57 14.67
N SER A 462 34.17 1.83 13.58
CA SER A 462 34.50 2.31 12.24
C SER A 462 33.58 3.44 11.81
N LEU A 463 32.27 3.29 12.03
CA LEU A 463 31.28 4.29 11.69
C LEU A 463 31.37 5.52 12.60
N LEU A 464 31.61 5.34 13.90
CA LEU A 464 31.82 6.44 14.85
C LEU A 464 32.99 7.35 14.43
N ARG A 465 34.14 6.77 14.04
CA ARG A 465 35.27 7.56 13.51
C ARG A 465 34.90 8.36 12.26
N SER A 466 34.04 7.80 11.41
CA SER A 466 33.55 8.50 10.23
C SER A 466 32.61 9.65 10.63
N ALA A 467 31.76 9.44 11.63
CA ALA A 467 30.86 10.47 12.19
C ALA A 467 31.66 11.63 12.81
N ASP A 468 32.72 11.33 13.57
CA ASP A 468 33.61 12.33 14.18
C ASP A 468 34.31 13.17 13.11
N SER A 469 34.75 12.55 12.01
CA SER A 469 35.35 13.27 10.88
C SER A 469 34.37 14.27 10.27
N ILE A 470 33.12 13.84 10.03
CA ILE A 470 32.07 14.72 9.49
C ILE A 470 31.78 15.86 10.46
N LEU A 471 31.64 15.57 11.75
CA LEU A 471 31.41 16.58 12.79
C LEU A 471 32.52 17.64 12.82
N GLY A 472 33.78 17.24 12.58
CA GLY A 472 34.93 18.14 12.51
C GLY A 472 34.92 19.10 11.30
N GLU A 473 34.13 18.81 10.26
CA GLU A 473 33.97 19.67 9.08
C GLU A 473 32.78 20.64 9.19
N LEU A 474 31.87 20.42 10.15
CA LEU A 474 30.67 21.23 10.31
C LEU A 474 30.96 22.62 10.88
N SER A 475 30.13 23.59 10.49
CA SER A 475 30.09 24.90 11.16
C SER A 475 29.70 24.75 12.64
N GLU A 476 30.11 25.69 13.50
CA GLU A 476 29.84 25.64 14.94
C GLU A 476 28.33 25.51 15.26
N ASN A 477 27.48 26.23 14.53
CA ASN A 477 26.04 26.18 14.67
C ASN A 477 25.47 24.79 14.33
N ALA A 478 25.94 24.16 13.25
CA ALA A 478 25.50 22.83 12.86
C ALA A 478 26.03 21.75 13.84
N ALA A 479 27.28 21.89 14.28
CA ALA A 479 27.91 20.97 15.24
C ALA A 479 27.22 20.99 16.61
N ASN A 480 26.79 22.17 17.10
CA ASN A 480 26.10 22.29 18.39
C ASN A 480 24.91 21.33 18.52
N GLY A 481 24.15 21.12 17.43
CA GLY A 481 22.96 20.26 17.42
C GLY A 481 23.25 18.76 17.51
N VAL A 482 24.50 18.32 17.35
CA VAL A 482 24.88 16.90 17.27
C VAL A 482 25.75 16.44 18.44
N ARG A 483 26.36 17.37 19.20
CA ARG A 483 27.34 17.02 20.25
C ARG A 483 26.80 16.09 21.33
N GLU A 484 25.58 16.32 21.80
CA GLU A 484 24.96 15.46 22.81
C GLU A 484 24.80 14.01 22.31
N LEU A 485 24.34 13.85 21.07
CA LEU A 485 24.22 12.54 20.43
C LEU A 485 25.60 11.89 20.22
N ALA A 486 26.61 12.67 19.85
CA ALA A 486 27.98 12.19 19.69
C ALA A 486 28.57 11.66 21.01
N GLU A 487 28.41 12.41 22.10
CA GLU A 487 28.87 12.01 23.43
C GLU A 487 28.18 10.73 23.93
N GLY A 488 26.85 10.66 23.78
CA GLY A 488 26.08 9.47 24.13
C GLY A 488 26.51 8.23 23.33
N THR A 489 26.67 8.38 22.02
CA THR A 489 27.11 7.29 21.14
C THR A 489 28.53 6.83 21.48
N ALA A 490 29.46 7.75 21.73
CA ALA A 490 30.84 7.42 22.12
C ALA A 490 30.92 6.75 23.50
N ALA A 491 30.03 7.08 24.44
CA ALA A 491 29.89 6.35 25.70
C ALA A 491 29.44 4.91 25.44
N ARG A 492 28.37 4.72 24.66
CA ARG A 492 27.81 3.40 24.36
C ARG A 492 28.80 2.47 23.67
N VAL A 493 29.51 2.95 22.64
CA VAL A 493 30.53 2.16 21.92
C VAL A 493 31.68 1.75 22.84
N ARG A 494 32.04 2.56 23.84
CA ARG A 494 33.08 2.21 24.83
C ARG A 494 32.65 1.13 25.81
N GLU A 495 31.36 1.03 26.14
CA GLU A 495 30.85 0.02 27.08
C GLU A 495 30.91 -1.41 26.51
N ILE A 496 30.80 -1.54 25.19
CA ILE A 496 30.80 -2.83 24.48
C ILE A 496 32.19 -3.23 23.92
N SER A 497 33.19 -2.36 24.10
CA SER A 497 34.59 -2.58 23.73
C SER A 497 35.35 -3.17 24.91
#